data_AF-A0A842REG1-F1
#
_entry.id   AF-A0A842REG1-F1
#
_cell.length_a   1.000
_cell.length_b   1.000
_cell.length_c   1.000
_cell.angle_alpha   90.00
_cell.angle_beta   90.00
_cell.angle_gamma   90.00
#
_symmetry.space_group_name_H-M   'P 1'
#
loop_
_entity.id
_entity.type
_entity.pdbx_description
1 polymer ?
#
loop_
_entity_poly.entity_id
_entity_poly.type
_entity_poly.pdbx_seq_one_letter_code
_entity_poly.pdbx_strand_id
1 'polypeptide(L)' 'MLIHQSKKRQDFLEDIWGSYCPECDSRHPPNLKTFSSEKEDIIILDCPDCGFTIVIVELEKMLKDKEYPEHQAVASPSAI' A
#
# COMPACT_ATOMS: atom_id res chain seq x y z
N MET A 1 -15.95 -2.24 -18.27
CA MET A 1 -15.70 -1.99 -16.83
C MET A 1 -14.23 -1.62 -16.53
N LEU A 2 -13.47 -0.96 -17.43
CA LEU A 2 -12.04 -0.67 -17.20
C LEU A 2 -11.76 0.75 -16.65
N ILE A 3 -12.65 1.72 -16.89
CA ILE A 3 -12.41 3.13 -16.56
C ILE A 3 -12.51 3.42 -15.05
N HIS A 4 -13.34 2.65 -14.32
CA HIS A 4 -13.56 2.87 -12.88
C HIS A 4 -12.37 2.46 -12.00
N GLN A 5 -11.53 1.52 -12.44
CA GLN A 5 -10.34 1.11 -11.67
C GLN A 5 -9.21 2.13 -11.81
N SER A 6 -9.03 2.72 -13.00
CA SER A 6 -7.97 3.71 -13.24
C SER A 6 -8.14 4.98 -12.41
N LYS A 7 -9.38 5.47 -12.25
CA LYS A 7 -9.63 6.69 -11.47
C LYS A 7 -9.35 6.50 -9.98
N LYS A 8 -9.81 5.38 -9.41
CA LYS A 8 -9.54 5.03 -7.99
C LYS A 8 -8.05 4.93 -7.68
N ARG A 9 -7.26 4.36 -8.59
CA ARG A 9 -5.80 4.23 -8.40
C ARG A 9 -5.12 5.59 -8.42
N GLN A 10 -5.55 6.50 -9.29
CA GLN A 10 -4.99 7.85 -9.31
C GLN A 10 -5.30 8.63 -8.02
N ASP A 11 -6.57 8.62 -7.59
CA ASP A 11 -6.99 9.27 -6.34
C ASP A 11 -6.20 8.72 -5.13
N PHE A 12 -5.97 7.41 -5.08
CA PHE A 12 -5.16 6.76 -4.04
C PHE A 12 -3.69 7.19 -4.03
N LEU A 13 -3.07 7.32 -5.22
CA LEU A 13 -1.67 7.78 -5.31
C LEU A 13 -1.54 9.25 -4.93
N GLU A 14 -2.54 10.07 -5.26
CA GLU A 14 -2.61 11.47 -4.82
C GLU A 14 -2.78 11.58 -3.30
N ASP A 15 -3.57 10.69 -2.67
CA ASP A 15 -3.70 10.64 -1.21
C ASP A 15 -2.40 10.26 -0.50
N ILE A 16 -1.57 9.39 -1.09
CA ILE A 16 -0.29 8.97 -0.51
C ILE A 16 0.80 10.02 -0.70
N TRP A 17 0.94 10.56 -1.92
CA TRP A 17 1.99 11.53 -2.21
C TRP A 17 1.63 12.93 -1.68
N GLY A 18 0.36 13.31 -1.77
CA GLY A 18 -0.11 14.65 -1.47
C GLY A 18 0.33 15.67 -2.52
N SER A 19 0.38 16.94 -2.10
CA SER A 19 0.73 18.08 -2.97
C SER A 19 2.23 18.37 -3.06
N TYR A 20 3.02 17.81 -2.14
CA TYR A 20 4.45 18.10 -1.97
C TYR A 20 5.20 16.85 -1.58
N CYS A 21 6.47 16.74 -1.99
CA CYS A 21 7.36 15.71 -1.49
C CYS A 21 7.54 15.87 0.04
N PRO A 22 7.35 14.81 0.84
CA PRO A 22 7.43 14.90 2.30
C PRO A 22 8.84 15.16 2.84
N GLU A 23 9.89 14.93 2.05
CA GLU A 23 11.28 15.15 2.46
C GLU A 23 11.86 16.50 2.05
N CYS A 24 11.50 17.02 0.86
CA CYS A 24 12.13 18.22 0.29
C CYS A 24 11.17 19.34 -0.07
N ASP A 25 9.87 19.18 0.23
CA ASP A 25 8.79 20.12 -0.10
C ASP A 25 8.66 20.47 -1.60
N SER A 26 9.27 19.67 -2.49
CA SER A 26 9.13 19.85 -3.93
C SER A 26 7.67 19.67 -4.36
N ARG A 27 7.21 20.53 -5.27
CA ARG A 27 5.89 20.46 -5.91
C ARG A 27 5.87 19.56 -7.14
N HIS A 28 7.01 19.00 -7.53
CA HIS A 28 7.05 18.12 -8.69
C HIS A 28 6.32 16.80 -8.38
N PRO A 29 5.50 16.29 -9.32
CA PRO A 29 4.86 15.00 -9.15
C PRO A 29 5.91 13.89 -9.09
N PRO A 30 5.61 12.78 -8.39
CA PRO A 30 6.54 11.66 -8.30
C PRO A 30 6.65 10.92 -9.63
N ASN A 31 7.81 10.34 -9.88
CA ASN A 31 7.99 9.31 -10.88
C ASN A 31 7.26 8.05 -10.43
N LEU A 32 6.27 7.61 -11.22
CA LEU A 32 5.49 6.40 -10.95
C LEU A 32 6.07 5.19 -11.69
N LYS A 33 6.37 4.11 -10.96
CA LYS A 33 6.68 2.80 -11.53
C LYS A 33 5.77 1.74 -10.91
N THR A 34 5.28 0.82 -11.72
CA THR A 34 4.41 -0.27 -11.25
C THR A 34 4.98 -1.60 -11.71
N PHE A 35 5.08 -2.54 -10.78
CA PHE A 35 5.47 -3.92 -11.01
C PHE A 35 4.34 -4.81 -10.54
N SER A 36 3.69 -5.48 -11.50
CA SER A 36 2.63 -6.43 -11.21
C SER A 36 3.17 -7.84 -11.33
N SER A 37 3.01 -8.62 -10.27
CA SER A 37 3.27 -10.06 -10.27
C SER A 37 1.94 -10.81 -10.26
N GLU A 38 1.99 -12.14 -10.27
CA GLU A 38 0.79 -12.88 -9.93
C GLU A 38 0.34 -12.51 -8.53
N LYS A 39 1.19 -12.47 -7.50
CA LYS A 39 0.67 -12.45 -6.11
C LYS A 39 0.50 -11.07 -5.48
N GLU A 40 1.10 -10.07 -6.08
CA GLU A 40 1.31 -8.75 -5.49
C GLU A 40 1.46 -7.71 -6.60
N ASP A 41 1.00 -6.50 -6.29
CA ASP A 41 1.27 -5.29 -7.07
C ASP A 41 2.20 -4.40 -6.24
N ILE A 42 3.34 -4.03 -6.81
CA ILE A 42 4.31 -3.11 -6.20
C ILE A 42 4.27 -1.80 -6.97
N ILE A 43 4.03 -0.70 -6.27
CA ILE A 43 4.01 0.65 -6.82
C ILE A 43 5.13 1.45 -6.17
N ILE A 44 5.95 2.11 -6.98
CA ILE A 44 7.06 2.95 -6.52
C ILE A 44 6.78 4.39 -6.94
N LEU A 45 6.84 5.31 -5.98
CA LEU A 45 6.76 6.76 -6.16
C LEU A 45 8.11 7.35 -5.79
N ASP A 46 8.77 8.02 -6.73
CA ASP A 46 10.11 8.60 -6.54
C ASP A 46 10.13 10.11 -6.79
N CYS A 47 10.71 10.88 -5.86
CA CYS A 47 10.83 12.33 -6.00
C CYS A 47 11.93 12.66 -7.02
N PRO A 48 11.62 13.41 -8.10
CA PRO A 48 12.63 13.73 -9.12
C PRO A 48 13.73 14.67 -8.62
N ASP A 49 13.52 15.39 -7.51
CA ASP A 49 14.48 16.40 -7.02
C ASP A 49 15.42 15.87 -5.94
N CYS A 50 14.92 15.07 -4.99
CA CYS A 50 15.72 14.56 -3.87
C CYS A 50 15.91 13.03 -3.87
N GLY A 51 15.24 12.30 -4.76
CA GLY A 51 15.28 10.83 -4.82
C GLY A 51 14.55 10.11 -3.69
N PHE A 52 13.78 10.83 -2.86
CA PHE A 52 12.93 10.19 -1.86
C PHE A 52 11.94 9.23 -2.51
N THR A 53 11.84 8.02 -1.98
CA THR A 53 11.06 6.94 -2.58
C THR A 53 10.04 6.38 -1.61
N ILE A 54 8.77 6.27 -2.03
CA ILE A 54 7.71 5.52 -1.36
C ILE A 54 7.47 4.22 -2.15
N VAL A 55 7.43 3.09 -1.44
CA VAL A 55 7.08 1.77 -2.01
C VAL A 55 5.78 1.28 -1.40
N ILE A 56 4.79 1.04 -2.24
CA ILE A 56 3.46 0.55 -1.88
C ILE A 56 3.36 -0.89 -2.37
N VAL A 57 2.93 -1.80 -1.49
CA VAL A 57 2.74 -3.22 -1.83
C VAL A 57 1.28 -3.59 -1.57
N GLU A 58 0.53 -3.85 -2.64
CA GLU A 58 -0.84 -4.37 -2.58
C GLU A 58 -0.79 -5.91 -2.57
N LEU A 59 -1.12 -6.51 -1.41
CA LEU A 59 -1.14 -7.96 -1.21
C LEU A 59 -2.54 -8.52 -1.48
N GLU A 60 -2.91 -8.73 -2.75
CA GLU A 60 -4.24 -9.27 -3.09
C GLU A 60 -4.33 -10.80 -3.30
N LYS A 61 -3.23 -11.57 -3.27
CA LYS A 61 -3.32 -13.04 -3.51
C LYS A 61 -2.95 -13.96 -2.35
N MET A 62 -2.68 -13.44 -1.16
CA MET A 62 -2.31 -14.27 0.00
C MET A 62 -3.46 -14.45 1.02
N LEU A 63 -4.52 -13.64 0.95
CA LEU A 63 -5.59 -13.64 1.96
C LEU A 63 -6.73 -14.63 1.69
N LYS A 64 -6.70 -15.42 0.60
CA LYS A 64 -7.70 -16.49 0.40
C LYS A 64 -7.45 -17.76 1.22
N ASP A 65 -6.26 -17.93 1.81
CA ASP A 65 -5.88 -19.18 2.46
C ASP A 65 -5.51 -19.08 3.95
N LYS A 66 -5.73 -17.93 4.60
CA LYS A 66 -5.48 -17.80 6.05
C LYS A 66 -6.65 -17.12 6.76
N GLU A 67 -7.68 -17.91 6.97
CA GLU A 67 -8.50 -17.84 8.18
C GLU A 67 -7.52 -17.81 9.38
N TYR A 68 -7.35 -16.63 9.99
CA TYR A 68 -6.57 -16.53 11.22
C TYR A 68 -7.37 -17.29 12.30
N PRO A 69 -6.85 -18.37 12.90
CA PRO A 69 -7.53 -18.94 14.04
C PRO A 69 -7.58 -17.86 15.12
N GLU A 70 -8.81 -17.49 15.50
CA GLU A 70 -9.07 -16.62 16.63
C GLU A 70 -8.19 -17.07 17.79
N HIS A 71 -7.42 -16.15 18.35
CA HIS A 71 -6.68 -16.38 19.57
C HIS A 71 -7.66 -16.99 20.57
N GLN A 72 -7.48 -18.29 20.88
CA GLN A 72 -8.17 -18.94 21.97
C GLN A 72 -7.88 -18.09 23.20
N ALA A 73 -8.91 -17.38 23.65
CA ALA A 73 -8.93 -16.82 24.99
C ALA A 73 -8.77 -18.01 25.92
N VAL A 74 -7.53 -18.26 26.36
CA VAL A 74 -7.23 -19.21 27.41
C VAL A 74 -7.96 -18.68 28.64
N ALA A 75 -9.10 -19.29 28.94
CA ALA A 75 -9.73 -19.15 30.23
C ALA A 75 -8.71 -19.63 31.27
N SER A 76 -8.07 -18.71 31.99
CA SER A 76 -7.27 -19.08 33.15
C SER A 76 -8.20 -19.68 34.20
N PRO A 77 -7.99 -20.94 34.62
CA PRO A 77 -8.64 -21.47 35.79
C PRO A 77 -7.81 -21.05 37.00
N SER A 78 -8.27 -20.06 37.75
CA SER A 78 -7.84 -19.94 39.14
C SER A 78 -8.86 -20.67 40.00
N ALA A 79 -8.50 -21.91 40.31
CA ALA A 79 -9.13 -22.74 41.32
C ALA A 79 -8.65 -22.35 42.72
N ILE A 80 -9.56 -22.57 43.69
CA ILE A 80 -9.42 -22.63 45.16
C ILE A 80 -9.40 -21.27 45.87
#